data_AF-A0A2H3JNR3-F1
#
_entry.id   AF-A0A2H3JNR3-F1
#
_cell.length_a   1.000
_cell.length_b   1.000
_cell.length_c   1.000
_cell.angle_alpha   90.00
_cell.angle_beta   90.00
_cell.angle_gamma   90.00
#
_symmetry.space_group_name_H-M   'P 1'
#
loop_
_entity.id
_entity.type
_entity.pdbx_description
1 polymer ?
#
loop_
_entity_poly.entity_id
_entity_poly.type
_entity_poly.pdbx_seq_one_letter_code
_entity_poly.pdbx_strand_id
1 'polypeptide(L)'
;MDDFRTWVDMRPRAPVGLIVSVDEQKTEAQTGDSPADHVRVQVEASPGLKLRSARCLGTRFRRLDVNLSSSLSAHLDISLDSASVSTDPDLGAILATTLLEESIVPTVITDDRSELEDGGDQAQKQKQIPTYSARDAEVLLVHWDVHRQLYLPSDSALIEYSSKLWALAEKLAASLGPYLAVHWRPEKLPPALVSACSDALVDALDMLLHDETSAYGIKSILLVTDRPSSGSDLNAIANNKEAETAQKHMEASKVLKTVFAPGGELEKWSLTNLADELARINASLHHGGSLNITSDGDETAILGDPGVVGILRKMVATTSDLFVSSRGRCGVTR
;
A
#
# COMPACT_ATOMS: atom_id res chain seq x y z
N MET A 1 -10.63 13.06 -3.11
CA MET A 1 -10.83 12.28 -4.36
C MET A 1 -11.92 12.90 -5.22
N ASP A 2 -12.89 13.61 -4.63
CA ASP A 2 -13.98 14.28 -5.34
C ASP A 2 -13.48 15.32 -6.33
N ASP A 3 -12.40 16.03 -6.00
CA ASP A 3 -11.76 16.95 -6.93
C ASP A 3 -11.22 16.25 -8.17
N PHE A 4 -10.62 15.07 -8.03
CA PHE A 4 -10.10 14.32 -9.17
C PHE A 4 -11.22 13.69 -9.99
N ARG A 5 -12.21 13.06 -9.35
CA ARG A 5 -13.37 12.49 -10.05
C ARG A 5 -14.14 13.58 -10.79
N THR A 6 -14.45 14.67 -10.12
CA THR A 6 -15.10 15.84 -10.70
C THR A 6 -14.24 16.43 -11.82
N TRP A 7 -12.92 16.53 -11.64
CA TRP A 7 -12.01 16.97 -12.69
C TRP A 7 -12.08 16.06 -13.92
N VAL A 8 -11.98 14.73 -13.75
CA VAL A 8 -12.11 13.75 -14.85
C VAL A 8 -13.49 13.89 -15.53
N ASP A 9 -14.56 14.02 -14.74
CA ASP A 9 -15.93 14.03 -15.22
C ASP A 9 -16.36 15.35 -15.88
N MET A 10 -15.74 16.48 -15.51
CA MET A 10 -16.08 17.81 -16.04
C MET A 10 -15.27 18.21 -17.27
N ARG A 11 -14.28 17.42 -17.68
CA ARG A 11 -13.42 17.75 -18.81
C ARG A 11 -14.19 17.73 -20.14
N PRO A 12 -13.90 18.66 -21.07
CA PRO A 12 -14.48 18.60 -22.42
C PRO A 12 -14.10 17.34 -23.19
N ARG A 13 -12.93 16.76 -22.87
CA ARG A 13 -12.37 15.56 -23.48
C ARG A 13 -11.97 14.57 -22.40
N ALA A 14 -12.15 13.28 -22.66
CA ALA A 14 -11.66 12.23 -21.76
C ALA A 14 -10.16 12.40 -21.54
N PRO A 15 -9.67 12.50 -20.29
CA PRO A 15 -8.23 12.55 -20.05
C PRO A 15 -7.58 11.23 -20.45
N VAL A 16 -6.41 11.34 -21.09
CA VAL A 16 -5.59 10.19 -21.47
C VAL A 16 -4.71 9.80 -20.28
N GLY A 17 -4.83 8.54 -19.87
CA GLY A 17 -4.00 7.93 -18.85
C GLY A 17 -2.78 7.22 -19.45
N LEU A 18 -1.66 7.28 -18.75
CA LEU A 18 -0.47 6.47 -19.02
C LEU A 18 -0.14 5.65 -17.79
N ILE A 19 0.09 4.36 -17.99
CA ILE A 19 0.55 3.47 -16.92
C ILE A 19 2.07 3.40 -16.95
N VAL A 20 2.69 3.73 -15.82
CA VAL A 20 4.14 3.66 -15.62
C VAL A 20 4.42 2.68 -14.50
N SER A 21 5.11 1.58 -14.80
CA SER A 21 5.58 0.62 -13.81
C SER A 21 7.05 0.87 -13.55
N VAL A 22 7.45 0.94 -12.28
CA VAL A 22 8.84 1.02 -11.86
C VAL A 22 9.11 -0.15 -10.93
N ASP A 23 10.03 -1.02 -11.28
CA ASP A 23 10.37 -2.19 -10.47
C ASP A 23 11.89 -2.40 -10.33
N GLU A 24 12.27 -3.22 -9.37
CA GLU A 24 13.65 -3.64 -9.13
C GLU A 24 13.93 -4.96 -9.87
N GLN A 25 14.90 -4.95 -10.78
CA GLN A 25 15.30 -6.15 -11.50
C GLN A 25 16.72 -6.55 -11.10
N LYS A 26 16.87 -7.81 -10.67
CA LYS A 26 18.19 -8.41 -10.46
C LYS A 26 18.72 -8.86 -11.82
N THR A 27 19.57 -8.04 -12.43
CA THR A 27 20.26 -8.42 -13.66
C THR A 27 21.37 -9.41 -13.33
N GLU A 28 21.45 -10.50 -14.09
CA GLU A 28 22.64 -11.35 -14.07
C GLU A 28 23.80 -10.56 -14.71
N ALA A 29 24.63 -9.97 -13.85
CA ALA A 29 25.90 -9.27 -14.12
C ALA A 29 26.17 -8.96 -15.61
N GLN A 30 25.56 -7.90 -16.12
CA GLN A 30 26.06 -7.25 -17.34
C GLN A 30 27.03 -6.15 -16.89
N THR A 31 28.30 -6.30 -17.24
CA THR A 31 29.37 -5.30 -17.03
C THR A 31 29.18 -4.11 -17.99
N GLY A 32 28.15 -3.31 -17.76
CA GLY A 32 28.03 -1.96 -18.31
C GLY A 32 28.71 -0.97 -17.37
N ASP A 33 29.66 -0.19 -17.89
CA ASP A 33 30.44 0.79 -17.12
C ASP A 33 29.72 2.16 -17.01
N SER A 34 28.53 2.33 -17.59
CA SER A 34 27.82 3.62 -17.60
C SER A 34 26.68 3.67 -16.57
N PRO A 35 26.54 4.76 -15.80
CA PRO A 35 25.42 4.91 -14.85
C PRO A 35 24.04 4.93 -15.52
N ALA A 36 23.96 5.32 -16.80
CA ALA A 36 22.73 5.21 -17.59
C ALA A 36 22.30 3.74 -17.86
N ASP A 37 23.21 2.78 -17.70
CA ASP A 37 22.91 1.35 -17.86
C ASP A 37 22.13 0.79 -16.66
N HIS A 38 22.03 1.55 -15.54
CA HIS A 38 21.31 1.12 -14.33
C HIS A 38 19.79 1.28 -14.41
N VAL A 39 19.27 2.04 -15.38
CA VAL A 39 17.82 2.20 -15.58
C VAL A 39 17.48 1.72 -16.99
N ARG A 40 16.79 0.58 -17.08
CA ARG A 40 16.31 0.05 -18.35
C ARG A 40 14.83 0.37 -18.51
N VAL A 41 14.51 1.26 -19.46
CA VAL A 41 13.11 1.54 -19.79
C VAL A 41 12.68 0.71 -20.98
N GLN A 42 11.51 0.09 -20.87
CA GLN A 42 10.86 -0.71 -21.88
C GLN A 42 9.47 -0.14 -22.14
N VAL A 43 9.12 0.02 -23.41
CA VAL A 43 7.74 0.30 -23.81
C VAL A 43 7.05 -1.05 -24.02
N GLU A 44 6.10 -1.35 -23.14
CA GLU A 44 5.29 -2.56 -23.28
C GLU A 44 4.12 -2.30 -24.21
N ALA A 45 4.07 -3.11 -25.27
CA ALA A 45 2.99 -3.07 -26.23
C ALA A 45 1.63 -3.39 -25.59
N SER A 46 1.59 -4.38 -24.70
CA SER A 46 0.38 -4.74 -23.98
C SER A 46 0.67 -4.71 -22.50
N PRO A 47 -0.13 -3.98 -21.69
CA PRO A 47 0.01 -4.02 -20.25
C PRO A 47 -0.20 -5.47 -19.82
N GLY A 48 0.88 -6.13 -19.41
CA GLY A 48 0.85 -7.54 -19.06
C GLY A 48 -0.12 -7.84 -17.91
N LEU A 49 -0.20 -9.12 -17.53
CA LEU A 49 -0.99 -9.57 -16.36
C LEU A 49 -0.65 -8.81 -15.06
N LYS A 50 0.50 -8.13 -14.99
CA LYS A 50 0.96 -7.30 -13.87
C LYS A 50 0.02 -6.13 -13.55
N LEU A 51 -0.81 -5.65 -14.48
CA LEU A 51 -1.62 -4.44 -14.30
C LEU A 51 -3.12 -4.72 -14.11
N ARG A 52 -3.48 -5.87 -13.54
CA ARG A 52 -4.89 -6.18 -13.18
C ARG A 52 -5.53 -5.10 -12.32
N SER A 53 -4.77 -4.47 -11.42
CA SER A 53 -5.23 -3.36 -10.57
C SER A 53 -5.56 -2.10 -11.37
N ALA A 54 -4.78 -1.77 -12.41
CA ALA A 54 -5.04 -0.61 -13.26
C ALA A 54 -6.36 -0.76 -14.04
N ARG A 55 -6.76 -2.00 -14.39
CA ARG A 55 -8.05 -2.27 -15.04
C ARG A 55 -9.25 -1.96 -14.14
N CYS A 56 -9.09 -2.03 -12.82
CA CYS A 56 -10.13 -1.64 -11.86
C CYS A 56 -10.35 -0.11 -11.81
N LEU A 57 -9.41 0.70 -12.30
CA LEU A 57 -9.58 2.15 -12.34
C LEU A 57 -10.58 2.58 -13.42
N GLY A 58 -10.63 1.87 -14.55
CA GLY A 58 -11.61 2.14 -15.61
C GLY A 58 -13.06 1.96 -15.16
N THR A 59 -13.31 1.10 -14.16
CA THR A 59 -14.68 0.93 -13.61
C THR A 59 -15.06 2.07 -12.66
N ARG A 60 -14.09 2.65 -11.94
CA ARG A 60 -14.31 3.82 -11.05
C ARG A 60 -14.33 5.16 -11.81
N PHE A 61 -13.47 5.33 -12.82
CA PHE A 61 -13.33 6.57 -13.59
C PHE A 61 -13.63 6.32 -15.06
N ARG A 62 -14.92 6.23 -15.40
CA ARG A 62 -15.38 5.82 -16.74
C ARG A 62 -14.90 6.71 -17.89
N ARG A 63 -14.58 7.98 -17.61
CA ARG A 63 -14.06 8.93 -18.60
C ARG A 63 -12.53 8.96 -18.67
N LEU A 64 -11.82 8.26 -17.80
CA LEU A 64 -10.36 8.14 -17.87
C LEU A 64 -10.02 6.99 -18.82
N ASP A 65 -9.37 7.32 -19.93
CA ASP A 65 -8.96 6.32 -20.91
C ASP A 65 -7.51 5.91 -20.69
N VAL A 66 -7.31 4.71 -20.16
CA VAL A 66 -5.98 4.13 -19.90
C VAL A 66 -5.53 3.17 -21.00
N ASN A 67 -6.34 2.94 -22.04
CA ASN A 67 -6.04 1.97 -23.10
C ASN A 67 -5.42 2.62 -24.34
N LEU A 68 -5.39 3.95 -24.41
CA LEU A 68 -4.89 4.69 -25.57
C LEU A 68 -3.35 4.84 -25.60
N SER A 69 -2.68 4.49 -24.50
CA SER A 69 -1.22 4.65 -24.36
C SER A 69 -0.57 3.30 -24.11
N SER A 70 0.58 3.04 -24.77
CA SER A 70 1.45 1.92 -24.41
C SER A 70 1.94 2.10 -22.97
N SER A 71 1.99 1.02 -22.20
CA SER A 71 2.52 1.09 -20.84
C SER A 71 4.03 1.24 -20.85
N LEU A 72 4.55 2.00 -19.90
CA LEU A 72 5.97 2.21 -19.71
C LEU A 72 6.44 1.39 -18.51
N SER A 73 7.51 0.62 -18.67
CA SER A 73 8.14 -0.15 -17.59
C SER A 73 9.58 0.30 -17.42
N ALA A 74 9.94 0.81 -16.26
CA ALA A 74 11.31 1.15 -15.89
C ALA A 74 11.84 0.13 -14.89
N HIS A 75 12.89 -0.58 -15.28
CA HIS A 75 13.55 -1.59 -14.47
C HIS A 75 14.85 -0.99 -13.91
N LEU A 76 14.94 -0.96 -12.59
CA LEU A 76 16.14 -0.50 -11.91
C LEU A 76 17.06 -1.69 -11.65
N ASP A 77 18.28 -1.63 -12.18
CA ASP A 77 19.30 -2.64 -11.89
C ASP A 77 19.71 -2.56 -10.42
N ILE A 78 19.71 -3.72 -9.76
CA ILE A 78 20.22 -3.87 -8.40
C ILE A 78 21.36 -4.90 -8.43
N SER A 79 22.51 -4.48 -8.92
CA SER A 79 23.74 -5.22 -8.68
C SER A 79 24.09 -5.17 -7.17
N LEU A 80 24.34 -6.35 -6.61
CA LEU A 80 24.04 -6.74 -5.22
C LEU A 80 25.03 -6.29 -4.13
N ASP A 81 25.87 -5.28 -4.35
CA ASP A 81 26.80 -4.83 -3.31
C ASP A 81 26.17 -3.77 -2.39
N SER A 82 25.22 -4.26 -1.59
CA SER A 82 24.52 -3.59 -0.48
C SER A 82 25.43 -2.94 0.59
N ALA A 83 26.75 -3.13 0.52
CA ALA A 83 27.71 -2.57 1.48
C ALA A 83 28.32 -1.24 1.03
N SER A 84 28.23 -0.88 -0.25
CA SER A 84 28.76 0.38 -0.78
C SER A 84 27.72 1.19 -1.53
N VAL A 85 26.43 1.02 -1.20
CA VAL A 85 25.38 1.98 -1.58
C VAL A 85 25.67 3.26 -0.80
N SER A 86 26.71 3.97 -1.22
CA SER A 86 26.73 5.41 -1.16
C SER A 86 25.37 5.84 -1.66
N THR A 87 24.74 6.70 -0.87
CA THR A 87 23.79 7.69 -1.34
C THR A 87 24.24 8.14 -2.72
N ASP A 88 23.73 7.51 -3.78
CA ASP A 88 23.92 7.99 -5.12
C ASP A 88 22.71 8.91 -5.32
N PRO A 89 22.85 10.21 -5.01
CA PRO A 89 21.74 11.16 -5.11
C PRO A 89 21.20 11.25 -6.54
N ASP A 90 21.83 10.57 -7.50
CA ASP A 90 21.53 10.65 -8.92
C ASP A 90 20.60 9.53 -9.40
N LEU A 91 20.38 8.41 -8.70
CA LEU A 91 19.56 7.32 -9.29
C LEU A 91 18.10 7.74 -9.54
N GLY A 92 17.52 8.52 -8.63
CA GLY A 92 16.20 9.12 -8.83
C GLY A 92 16.17 10.15 -9.96
N ALA A 93 17.25 10.93 -10.11
CA ALA A 93 17.38 11.91 -11.19
C ALA A 93 17.61 11.24 -12.55
N ILE A 94 18.45 10.20 -12.61
CA ILE A 94 18.65 9.33 -13.77
C ILE A 94 17.31 8.72 -14.17
N LEU A 95 16.56 8.10 -13.24
CA LEU A 95 15.22 7.58 -13.55
C LEU A 95 14.31 8.66 -14.15
N ALA A 96 14.24 9.84 -13.52
CA ALA A 96 13.42 10.94 -14.02
C ALA A 96 13.86 11.40 -15.41
N THR A 97 15.15 11.60 -15.63
CA THR A 97 15.72 12.02 -16.91
C THR A 97 15.49 10.97 -17.98
N THR A 98 15.75 9.69 -17.70
CA THR A 98 15.50 8.60 -18.63
C THR A 98 14.02 8.56 -19.01
N LEU A 99 13.09 8.69 -18.06
CA LEU A 99 11.65 8.75 -18.35
C LEU A 99 11.23 9.98 -19.18
N LEU A 100 12.04 11.04 -19.18
CA LEU A 100 11.81 12.28 -19.95
C LEU A 100 12.46 12.26 -21.34
N GLU A 101 13.37 11.31 -21.62
CA GLU A 101 14.09 11.23 -22.89
C GLU A 101 13.16 11.00 -24.09
N GLU A 102 13.38 11.78 -25.16
CA GLU A 102 12.58 11.73 -26.39
C GLU A 102 12.72 10.44 -27.17
N SER A 103 13.77 9.65 -26.91
CA SER A 103 14.05 8.38 -27.59
C SER A 103 13.07 7.27 -27.19
N ILE A 104 12.37 7.43 -26.06
CA ILE A 104 11.31 6.53 -25.59
C ILE A 104 10.01 6.86 -26.31
N VAL A 105 10.04 6.88 -27.64
CA VAL A 105 8.84 6.97 -28.46
C VAL A 105 8.22 5.58 -28.51
N PRO A 106 6.99 5.39 -28.01
CA PRO A 106 6.28 4.13 -28.18
C PRO A 106 6.23 3.77 -29.66
N THR A 107 6.86 2.68 -30.05
CA THR A 107 6.70 2.15 -31.40
C THR A 107 5.28 1.61 -31.49
N VAL A 108 4.50 2.23 -32.38
CA VAL A 108 3.08 1.92 -32.60
C VAL A 108 2.89 0.42 -32.77
N ILE A 109 2.06 -0.18 -31.92
CA ILE A 109 1.49 -1.49 -32.20
C ILE A 109 0.39 -1.22 -33.21
N THR A 110 0.70 -1.41 -34.48
CA THR A 110 -0.36 -1.74 -35.42
C THR A 110 -0.87 -3.11 -34.98
N ASP A 111 -2.08 -3.16 -34.44
CA ASP A 111 -2.77 -4.41 -34.11
C ASP A 111 -2.99 -5.19 -35.41
N ASP A 112 -2.00 -5.99 -35.79
CA ASP A 112 -1.98 -6.77 -37.03
C ASP A 112 -2.70 -8.13 -36.82
N ARG A 113 -3.73 -8.15 -35.96
CA ARG A 113 -4.66 -9.28 -35.84
C ARG A 113 -5.71 -9.21 -36.93
N SER A 114 -5.27 -9.30 -38.18
CA SER A 114 -6.11 -9.73 -39.30
C SER A 114 -5.68 -11.14 -39.69
N GLU A 115 -6.00 -12.12 -38.83
CA GLU A 115 -5.99 -13.53 -39.24
C GLU A 115 -7.28 -13.81 -40.02
N LEU A 116 -7.15 -13.82 -41.34
CA LEU A 116 -7.75 -14.78 -42.28
C LEU A 116 -9.24 -15.10 -42.04
N GLU A 117 -10.13 -14.19 -42.44
CA GLU A 117 -11.43 -14.61 -42.99
C GLU A 117 -11.52 -14.20 -44.47
N ASP A 118 -11.61 -15.25 -45.28
CA ASP A 118 -11.66 -15.27 -46.73
C ASP A 118 -12.98 -14.68 -47.26
N GLY A 119 -12.86 -13.78 -48.25
CA GLY A 119 -13.92 -13.49 -49.21
C GLY A 119 -15.05 -12.54 -48.78
N GLY A 120 -14.85 -11.24 -48.95
CA GLY A 120 -15.97 -10.29 -49.06
C GLY A 120 -15.53 -8.83 -49.16
N ASP A 121 -15.72 -8.23 -50.34
CA ASP A 121 -15.58 -6.80 -50.61
C ASP A 121 -16.41 -5.95 -49.62
N GLN A 122 -15.81 -5.54 -48.51
CA GLN A 122 -16.22 -4.36 -47.78
C GLN A 122 -15.00 -3.52 -47.47
N ALA A 123 -15.01 -2.30 -47.98
CA ALA A 123 -14.07 -1.24 -47.63
C ALA A 123 -14.12 -0.98 -46.12
N GLN A 124 -13.32 -1.73 -45.36
CA GLN A 124 -13.10 -1.50 -43.94
C GLN A 124 -12.39 -0.16 -43.80
N LYS A 125 -13.17 0.84 -43.37
CA LYS A 125 -12.67 2.08 -42.82
C LYS A 125 -11.88 1.72 -41.56
N GLN A 126 -10.58 1.43 -41.70
CA GLN A 126 -9.66 1.33 -40.57
C GLN A 126 -9.78 2.65 -39.80
N LYS A 127 -10.45 2.59 -38.65
CA LYS A 127 -10.61 3.72 -37.75
C LYS A 127 -9.23 3.92 -37.13
N GLN A 128 -8.42 4.78 -37.73
CA GLN A 128 -7.12 5.18 -37.21
C GLN A 128 -7.32 5.56 -35.74
N ILE A 129 -6.81 4.73 -34.84
CA ILE A 129 -6.76 5.06 -33.41
C ILE A 129 -5.75 6.19 -33.32
N PRO A 130 -6.14 7.39 -32.83
CA PRO A 130 -5.21 8.50 -32.70
C PRO A 130 -4.02 8.05 -31.85
N THR A 131 -2.82 8.22 -32.39
CA THR A 131 -1.56 7.90 -31.71
C THR A 131 -1.31 8.96 -30.65
N TYR A 132 -1.27 8.56 -29.38
CA TYR A 132 -0.92 9.44 -28.28
C TYR A 132 0.53 9.17 -27.86
N SER A 133 1.32 10.23 -27.75
CA SER A 133 2.65 10.15 -27.15
C SER A 133 2.52 10.05 -25.62
N ALA A 134 3.52 9.48 -24.94
CA ALA A 134 3.60 9.51 -23.48
C ALA A 134 3.49 10.95 -22.92
N ARG A 135 3.88 11.96 -23.72
CA ARG A 135 3.77 13.39 -23.37
C ARG A 135 2.35 13.95 -23.44
N ASP A 136 1.42 13.25 -24.09
CA ASP A 136 0.02 13.64 -24.19
C ASP A 136 -0.82 13.11 -23.02
N ALA A 137 -0.21 12.31 -22.15
CA ALA A 137 -0.86 11.77 -20.97
C ALA A 137 -1.11 12.88 -19.94
N GLU A 138 -2.37 12.99 -19.52
CA GLU A 138 -2.80 13.98 -18.52
C GLU A 138 -2.85 13.37 -17.11
N VAL A 139 -2.90 12.05 -17.03
CA VAL A 139 -2.94 11.30 -15.78
C VAL A 139 -1.89 10.20 -15.83
N LEU A 140 -0.99 10.18 -14.85
CA LEU A 140 0.00 9.13 -14.69
C LEU A 140 -0.47 8.13 -13.62
N LEU A 141 -0.57 6.86 -14.00
CA LEU A 141 -0.85 5.75 -13.11
C LEU A 141 0.47 5.05 -12.79
N VAL A 142 1.07 5.40 -11.67
CA VAL A 142 2.38 4.88 -11.29
C VAL A 142 2.22 3.63 -10.44
N HIS A 143 2.69 2.50 -10.97
CA HIS A 143 2.89 1.26 -10.22
C HIS A 143 4.33 1.23 -9.70
N TRP A 144 4.50 1.48 -8.40
CA TRP A 144 5.80 1.58 -7.77
C TRP A 144 6.14 0.33 -6.97
N ASP A 145 7.09 -0.45 -7.47
CA ASP A 145 7.61 -1.67 -6.84
C ASP A 145 9.13 -1.56 -6.60
N VAL A 146 9.51 -0.46 -5.95
CA VAL A 146 10.89 -0.20 -5.53
C VAL A 146 10.91 -0.10 -4.01
N HIS A 147 11.75 -0.92 -3.38
CA HIS A 147 11.82 -1.08 -1.94
C HIS A 147 12.98 -0.30 -1.32
N ARG A 148 13.92 0.20 -2.13
CA ARG A 148 14.97 1.12 -1.71
C ARG A 148 14.56 2.59 -1.85
N GLN A 149 15.18 3.44 -1.04
CA GLN A 149 14.99 4.88 -1.12
C GLN A 149 15.78 5.44 -2.30
N LEU A 150 15.09 5.81 -3.39
CA LEU A 150 15.72 6.41 -4.57
C LEU A 150 15.94 7.91 -4.45
N TYR A 151 15.12 8.59 -3.67
CA TYR A 151 15.16 10.02 -3.47
C TYR A 151 15.58 10.30 -2.03
N LEU A 152 16.65 11.08 -1.87
CA LEU A 152 16.89 11.74 -0.59
C LEU A 152 15.69 12.66 -0.34
N PRO A 153 15.09 12.65 0.85
CA PRO A 153 13.97 13.54 1.14
C PRO A 153 14.50 14.97 1.02
N SER A 154 14.13 15.64 -0.06
CA SER A 154 14.19 17.10 -0.10
C SER A 154 12.97 17.57 0.68
N ASP A 155 13.14 18.50 1.63
CA ASP A 155 12.05 19.04 2.45
C ASP A 155 10.87 19.59 1.61
N SER A 156 11.10 19.83 0.31
CA SER A 156 10.14 20.36 -0.67
C SER A 156 9.24 19.32 -1.34
N ALA A 157 9.40 18.01 -1.12
CA ALA A 157 8.64 16.98 -1.85
C ALA A 157 8.02 15.89 -0.94
N LEU A 158 7.54 16.27 0.24
CA LEU A 158 6.79 15.36 1.10
C LEU A 158 5.39 15.12 0.49
N ILE A 159 5.11 13.90 0.04
CA ILE A 159 3.75 13.52 -0.36
C ILE A 159 2.95 13.26 0.92
N GLU A 160 2.14 14.22 1.32
CA GLU A 160 1.28 14.08 2.49
C GLU A 160 0.03 13.25 2.17
N TYR A 161 -0.43 12.47 3.17
CA TYR A 161 -1.75 11.87 3.11
C TYR A 161 -2.85 12.94 3.14
N SER A 162 -4.05 12.58 2.68
CA SER A 162 -5.16 13.54 2.64
C SER A 162 -5.48 14.08 4.04
N SER A 163 -5.86 15.36 4.12
CA SER A 163 -6.29 15.99 5.38
C SER A 163 -7.48 15.28 6.02
N LYS A 164 -8.39 14.71 5.21
CA LYS A 164 -9.50 13.86 5.69
C LYS A 164 -8.96 12.62 6.44
N LEU A 165 -7.93 11.93 5.93
CA LEU A 165 -7.32 10.78 6.62
C LEU A 165 -6.60 11.19 7.90
N TRP A 166 -5.91 12.33 7.90
CA TRP A 166 -5.29 12.88 9.11
C TRP A 166 -6.32 13.19 10.19
N ALA A 167 -7.40 13.91 9.84
CA ALA A 167 -8.48 14.22 10.77
C ALA A 167 -9.14 12.95 11.36
N LEU A 168 -9.31 11.92 10.54
CA LEU A 168 -9.82 10.63 11.02
C LEU A 168 -8.83 9.91 11.94
N ALA A 169 -7.54 9.90 11.60
CA ALA A 169 -6.49 9.31 12.43
C ALA A 169 -6.39 10.01 13.79
N GLU A 170 -6.45 11.35 13.81
CA GLU A 170 -6.45 12.16 15.03
C GLU A 170 -7.67 11.85 15.89
N LYS A 171 -8.86 11.72 15.29
CA LYS A 171 -10.07 11.36 16.04
C LYS A 171 -9.97 9.99 16.68
N LEU A 172 -9.45 9.00 15.94
CA LEU A 172 -9.21 7.65 16.44
C LEU A 172 -8.21 7.68 17.60
N ALA A 173 -7.08 8.36 17.43
CA ALA A 173 -6.07 8.52 18.47
C ALA A 173 -6.62 9.23 19.72
N ALA A 174 -7.41 10.29 19.54
CA ALA A 174 -8.02 11.03 20.65
C ALA A 174 -8.93 10.16 21.51
N SER A 175 -9.64 9.19 20.92
CA SER A 175 -10.49 8.25 21.67
C SER A 175 -9.70 7.22 22.50
N LEU A 176 -8.43 6.99 22.16
CA LEU A 176 -7.55 6.06 22.85
C LEU A 176 -6.91 6.67 24.12
N GLY A 177 -6.84 8.01 24.20
CA GLY A 177 -6.03 8.72 25.21
C GLY A 177 -4.54 8.46 24.99
N PRO A 178 -3.67 8.63 26.01
CA PRO A 178 -2.32 8.12 25.92
C PRO A 178 -2.32 6.60 25.71
N TYR A 179 -1.60 6.13 24.69
CA TYR A 179 -1.72 4.74 24.26
C TYR A 179 -0.41 4.17 23.69
N LEU A 180 -0.32 2.85 23.74
CA LEU A 180 0.77 2.08 23.17
C LEU A 180 0.32 1.44 21.87
N ALA A 181 1.03 1.67 20.76
CA ALA A 181 0.79 0.97 19.51
C ALA A 181 1.77 -0.19 19.30
N VAL A 182 1.23 -1.37 18.98
CA VAL A 182 2.00 -2.59 18.73
C VAL A 182 1.91 -2.96 17.26
N HIS A 183 3.00 -2.75 16.52
CA HIS A 183 3.09 -3.19 15.13
C HIS A 183 3.67 -4.60 15.03
N TRP A 184 2.78 -5.57 14.91
CA TRP A 184 3.11 -6.98 14.85
C TRP A 184 2.69 -7.62 13.53
N ARG A 185 3.69 -8.13 12.80
CA ARG A 185 3.55 -8.79 11.49
C ARG A 185 3.93 -10.26 11.59
N PRO A 186 3.10 -11.09 12.26
CA PRO A 186 3.43 -12.49 12.46
C PRO A 186 3.54 -13.25 11.13
N GLU A 187 2.86 -12.80 10.06
CA GLU A 187 2.93 -13.39 8.72
C GLU A 187 4.31 -13.32 8.07
N LYS A 188 5.19 -12.45 8.55
CA LYS A 188 6.59 -12.36 8.10
C LYS A 188 7.53 -13.28 8.89
N LEU A 189 7.03 -13.95 9.92
CA LEU A 189 7.82 -14.85 10.75
C LEU A 189 7.76 -16.28 10.20
N PRO A 190 8.87 -17.05 10.26
CA PRO A 190 8.83 -18.49 10.07
C PRO A 190 7.80 -19.14 11.02
N PRO A 191 6.95 -20.07 10.57
CA PRO A 191 5.89 -20.66 11.40
C PRO A 191 6.39 -21.27 12.71
N ALA A 192 7.63 -21.77 12.74
CA ALA A 192 8.26 -22.34 13.93
C ALA A 192 8.57 -21.31 15.03
N LEU A 193 8.66 -20.02 14.69
CA LEU A 193 9.00 -18.95 15.63
C LEU A 193 7.79 -18.16 16.12
N VAL A 194 6.60 -18.37 15.54
CA VAL A 194 5.41 -17.54 15.79
C VAL A 194 5.00 -17.58 17.28
N SER A 195 4.99 -18.76 17.91
CA SER A 195 4.63 -18.90 19.33
C SER A 195 5.67 -18.26 20.25
N ALA A 196 6.96 -18.58 20.05
CA ALA A 196 8.02 -17.98 20.85
C ALA A 196 8.04 -16.44 20.70
N CYS A 197 7.68 -15.93 19.53
CA CYS A 197 7.57 -14.50 19.32
C CYS A 197 6.31 -13.85 19.91
N SER A 198 5.19 -14.57 20.05
CA SER A 198 4.06 -14.03 20.81
C SER A 198 4.38 -13.94 22.29
N ASP A 199 5.06 -14.95 22.84
CA ASP A 199 5.43 -14.97 24.26
C ASP A 199 6.42 -13.84 24.57
N ALA A 200 7.47 -13.70 23.75
CA ALA A 200 8.43 -12.60 23.89
C ALA A 200 7.78 -11.21 23.71
N LEU A 201 6.73 -11.09 22.89
CA LEU A 201 5.98 -9.84 22.76
C LEU A 201 5.16 -9.57 24.03
N VAL A 202 4.56 -10.59 24.64
CA VAL A 202 3.87 -10.45 25.93
C VAL A 202 4.86 -9.98 26.99
N ASP A 203 6.02 -10.63 27.11
CA ASP A 203 7.06 -10.25 28.08
C ASP A 203 7.51 -8.81 27.88
N ALA A 204 7.71 -8.39 26.62
CA ALA A 204 8.08 -7.02 26.29
C ALA A 204 6.98 -6.02 26.70
N LEU A 205 5.71 -6.35 26.44
CA LEU A 205 4.58 -5.50 26.84
C LEU A 205 4.44 -5.44 28.36
N ASP A 206 4.62 -6.55 29.05
CA ASP A 206 4.56 -6.60 30.52
C ASP A 206 5.63 -5.70 31.16
N MET A 207 6.88 -5.84 30.73
CA MET A 207 7.97 -4.99 31.21
C MET A 207 7.73 -3.50 30.94
N LEU A 208 7.24 -3.15 29.75
CA LEU A 208 7.01 -1.75 29.38
C LEU A 208 5.82 -1.13 30.13
N LEU A 209 4.73 -1.86 30.23
CA LEU A 209 3.49 -1.35 30.82
C LEU A 209 3.58 -1.23 32.35
N HIS A 210 4.39 -2.07 32.98
CA HIS A 210 4.67 -1.96 34.42
C HIS A 210 5.75 -0.92 34.77
N ASP A 211 6.48 -0.38 33.79
CA ASP A 211 7.35 0.78 34.01
C ASP A 211 6.52 2.06 34.08
N GLU A 212 6.26 2.54 35.31
CA GLU A 212 5.49 3.76 35.57
C GLU A 212 6.06 5.02 34.91
N THR A 213 7.35 5.02 34.57
CA THR A 213 7.98 6.17 33.90
C THR A 213 7.69 6.19 32.40
N SER A 214 7.77 5.02 31.76
CA SER A 214 7.58 4.88 30.31
C SER A 214 6.11 4.76 29.91
N ALA A 215 5.28 4.11 30.72
CA ALA A 215 3.88 3.85 30.43
C ALA A 215 2.91 4.77 31.19
N TYR A 216 3.37 5.92 31.66
CA TYR A 216 2.55 6.85 32.43
C TYR A 216 1.26 7.24 31.68
N GLY A 217 0.11 6.94 32.28
CA GLY A 217 -1.20 7.28 31.73
C GLY A 217 -1.69 6.37 30.59
N ILE A 218 -0.88 5.41 30.13
CA ILE A 218 -1.29 4.46 29.10
C ILE A 218 -2.36 3.52 29.64
N LYS A 219 -3.52 3.50 28.98
CA LYS A 219 -4.64 2.58 29.30
C LYS A 219 -5.07 1.72 28.11
N SER A 220 -4.72 2.15 26.91
CA SER A 220 -5.17 1.53 25.66
C SER A 220 -3.97 0.98 24.90
N ILE A 221 -4.10 -0.21 24.35
CA ILE A 221 -3.09 -0.88 23.53
C ILE A 221 -3.68 -1.11 22.14
N LEU A 222 -3.14 -0.44 21.13
CA LEU A 222 -3.58 -0.58 19.75
C LEU A 222 -2.73 -1.64 19.03
N LEU A 223 -3.34 -2.78 18.70
CA LEU A 223 -2.70 -3.81 17.89
C LEU A 223 -2.82 -3.50 16.39
N VAL A 224 -1.66 -3.34 15.75
CA VAL A 224 -1.49 -3.04 14.34
C VAL A 224 -0.97 -4.30 13.65
N THR A 225 -1.88 -5.04 13.03
CA THR A 225 -1.57 -6.26 12.25
C THR A 225 -2.25 -6.20 10.88
N ASP A 226 -1.59 -6.75 9.86
CA ASP A 226 -2.09 -6.79 8.48
C ASP A 226 -3.12 -7.91 8.27
N ARG A 227 -3.33 -8.77 9.29
CA ARG A 227 -4.28 -9.88 9.21
C ARG A 227 -5.65 -9.50 9.77
N PRO A 228 -6.76 -9.85 9.08
CA PRO A 228 -8.10 -9.69 9.64
C PRO A 228 -8.27 -10.51 10.92
N SER A 229 -8.92 -9.91 11.92
CA SER A 229 -9.13 -10.51 13.25
C SER A 229 -10.24 -11.57 13.28
N SER A 230 -10.98 -11.76 12.18
CA SER A 230 -12.12 -12.67 12.06
C SER A 230 -11.74 -13.97 11.34
N GLY A 231 -11.97 -15.11 11.99
CA GLY A 231 -11.68 -16.46 11.47
C GLY A 231 -12.60 -16.93 10.33
N SER A 232 -13.47 -16.07 9.80
CA SER A 232 -14.49 -16.40 8.78
C SER A 232 -13.90 -16.79 7.42
N ASP A 233 -12.70 -16.32 7.10
CA ASP A 233 -12.10 -16.44 5.76
C ASP A 233 -11.31 -17.75 5.55
N LEU A 234 -11.21 -18.60 6.57
CA LEU A 234 -10.43 -19.85 6.51
C LEU A 234 -11.14 -20.98 5.77
N ASN A 235 -12.44 -20.86 5.52
CA ASN A 235 -13.19 -21.88 4.78
C ASN A 235 -12.78 -21.97 3.29
N ALA A 236 -11.97 -21.03 2.79
CA ALA A 236 -11.50 -21.00 1.41
C ALA A 236 -10.05 -21.49 1.21
N ILE A 237 -9.31 -21.80 2.28
CA ILE A 237 -7.88 -22.17 2.16
C ILE A 237 -7.75 -23.68 2.03
N ALA A 238 -7.78 -24.17 0.78
CA ALA A 238 -7.74 -25.60 0.42
C ALA A 238 -6.32 -26.23 0.45
N ASN A 239 -5.33 -25.61 1.09
CA ASN A 239 -3.96 -26.12 1.19
C ASN A 239 -3.53 -26.34 2.65
N ASN A 240 -3.20 -27.58 3.02
CA ASN A 240 -2.87 -27.98 4.40
C ASN A 240 -1.77 -27.13 5.07
N LYS A 241 -0.76 -26.66 4.32
CA LYS A 241 0.34 -25.83 4.87
C LYS A 241 -0.08 -24.39 5.16
N GLU A 242 -0.92 -23.80 4.32
CA GLU A 242 -1.44 -22.44 4.55
C GLU A 242 -2.43 -22.44 5.71
N ALA A 243 -3.24 -23.50 5.84
CA ALA A 243 -4.13 -23.71 6.98
C ALA A 243 -3.35 -23.87 8.30
N GLU A 244 -2.27 -24.67 8.33
CA GLU A 244 -1.43 -24.84 9.52
C GLU A 244 -0.76 -23.52 9.93
N THR A 245 -0.24 -22.78 8.94
CA THR A 245 0.38 -21.47 9.17
C THR A 245 -0.65 -20.49 9.72
N ALA A 246 -1.85 -20.44 9.12
CA ALA A 246 -2.96 -19.64 9.60
C ALA A 246 -3.37 -19.96 11.03
N GLN A 247 -3.44 -21.25 11.37
CA GLN A 247 -3.74 -21.72 12.71
C GLN A 247 -2.73 -21.21 13.75
N LYS A 248 -1.42 -21.32 13.47
CA LYS A 248 -0.37 -20.81 14.37
C LYS A 248 -0.47 -19.30 14.59
N HIS A 249 -0.81 -18.54 13.55
CA HIS A 249 -1.03 -17.09 13.69
C HIS A 249 -2.28 -16.76 14.52
N MET A 250 -3.35 -17.55 14.41
CA MET A 250 -4.53 -17.39 15.26
C MET A 250 -4.23 -17.71 16.72
N GLU A 251 -3.48 -18.79 16.98
CA GLU A 251 -3.05 -19.17 18.33
C GLU A 251 -2.21 -18.07 18.97
N ALA A 252 -1.25 -17.52 18.23
CA ALA A 252 -0.42 -16.43 18.71
C ALA A 252 -1.22 -15.14 18.96
N SER A 253 -2.22 -14.85 18.11
CA SER A 253 -3.16 -13.75 18.34
C SER A 253 -4.05 -13.99 19.55
N LYS A 254 -4.40 -15.27 19.82
CA LYS A 254 -5.17 -15.66 21.00
C LYS A 254 -4.37 -15.47 22.28
N VAL A 255 -3.07 -15.80 22.28
CA VAL A 255 -2.16 -15.55 23.42
C VAL A 255 -2.19 -14.07 23.81
N LEU A 256 -2.03 -13.16 22.84
CA LEU A 256 -2.14 -11.72 23.10
C LEU A 256 -3.52 -11.35 23.68
N LYS A 257 -4.61 -11.83 23.09
CA LYS A 257 -5.96 -11.52 23.61
C LYS A 257 -6.17 -12.05 25.03
N THR A 258 -5.60 -13.20 25.38
CA THR A 258 -5.80 -13.82 26.70
C THR A 258 -5.09 -13.06 27.81
N VAL A 259 -3.93 -12.45 27.55
CA VAL A 259 -3.19 -11.73 28.61
C VAL A 259 -3.87 -10.41 28.99
N PHE A 260 -4.64 -9.80 28.09
CA PHE A 260 -5.45 -8.60 28.38
C PHE A 260 -6.90 -8.92 28.79
N ALA A 261 -7.30 -10.20 28.80
CA ALA A 261 -8.63 -10.60 29.23
C ALA A 261 -8.76 -10.56 30.77
N PRO A 262 -9.98 -10.56 31.34
CA PRO A 262 -10.16 -10.63 32.79
C PRO A 262 -9.43 -11.83 33.42
N GLY A 263 -8.63 -11.58 34.45
CA GLY A 263 -7.75 -12.57 35.09
C GLY A 263 -6.41 -12.80 34.38
N GLY A 264 -6.15 -12.09 33.28
CA GLY A 264 -4.85 -12.07 32.61
C GLY A 264 -3.87 -11.10 33.28
N GLU A 265 -2.57 -11.29 33.01
CA GLU A 265 -1.49 -10.49 33.60
C GLU A 265 -1.56 -9.00 33.25
N LEU A 266 -2.08 -8.68 32.06
CA LEU A 266 -2.21 -7.32 31.54
C LEU A 266 -3.66 -6.81 31.56
N GLU A 267 -4.53 -7.37 32.41
CA GLU A 267 -5.96 -7.03 32.48
C GLU A 267 -6.25 -5.55 32.78
N LYS A 268 -5.28 -4.80 33.33
CA LYS A 268 -5.41 -3.36 33.63
C LYS A 268 -5.44 -2.49 32.37
N TRP A 269 -4.99 -3.03 31.24
CA TRP A 269 -4.94 -2.34 29.96
C TRP A 269 -5.95 -2.93 28.98
N SER A 270 -6.49 -2.09 28.11
CA SER A 270 -7.47 -2.51 27.12
C SER A 270 -6.79 -2.74 25.77
N LEU A 271 -6.77 -3.99 25.30
CA LEU A 271 -6.34 -4.33 23.95
C LEU A 271 -7.44 -4.01 22.94
N THR A 272 -7.10 -3.27 21.89
CA THR A 272 -7.99 -2.94 20.80
C THR A 272 -7.29 -3.04 19.44
N ASN A 273 -8.05 -2.92 18.37
CA ASN A 273 -7.56 -2.83 17.00
C ASN A 273 -8.35 -1.76 16.23
N LEU A 274 -7.85 -1.38 15.05
CA LEU A 274 -8.49 -0.34 14.24
C LEU A 274 -9.97 -0.65 13.89
N ALA A 275 -10.32 -1.90 13.64
CA ALA A 275 -11.69 -2.26 13.29
C ALA A 275 -12.64 -2.05 14.48
N ASP A 276 -12.20 -2.39 15.69
CA ASP A 276 -12.97 -2.16 16.92
C ASP A 276 -13.15 -0.65 17.18
N GLU A 277 -12.13 0.17 16.93
CA GLU A 277 -12.22 1.63 17.07
C GLU A 277 -13.13 2.28 16.02
N LEU A 278 -13.04 1.86 14.77
CA LEU A 278 -13.97 2.31 13.72
C LEU A 278 -15.42 1.94 14.08
N ALA A 279 -15.65 0.72 14.60
CA ALA A 279 -16.96 0.30 15.06
C ALA A 279 -17.48 1.15 16.23
N ARG A 280 -16.63 1.46 17.22
CA ARG A 280 -16.98 2.35 18.34
C ARG A 280 -17.36 3.75 17.88
N ILE A 281 -16.56 4.36 17.00
CA ILE A 281 -16.84 5.69 16.46
C ILE A 281 -18.17 5.67 15.72
N ASN A 282 -18.41 4.69 14.85
CA ASN A 282 -19.68 4.56 14.14
C ASN A 282 -20.88 4.39 15.09
N ALA A 283 -20.75 3.58 16.14
CA ALA A 283 -21.81 3.41 17.14
C ALA A 283 -22.13 4.71 17.89
N SER A 284 -21.10 5.50 18.26
CA SER A 284 -21.30 6.79 18.96
C SER A 284 -22.01 7.84 18.10
N LEU A 285 -21.84 7.81 16.78
CA LEU A 285 -22.53 8.72 15.85
C LEU A 285 -24.04 8.45 15.80
N HIS A 286 -24.46 7.19 16.01
CA HIS A 286 -25.88 6.81 16.00
C HIS A 286 -26.66 7.16 17.29
N HIS A 287 -26.00 7.69 18.34
CA HIS A 287 -26.61 7.94 19.65
C HIS A 287 -26.71 9.41 20.10
N GLY A 288 -26.60 10.38 19.18
CA GLY A 288 -27.10 11.75 19.44
C GLY A 288 -26.07 12.88 19.37
N GLY A 289 -24.89 12.65 18.81
CA GLY A 289 -23.93 13.72 18.50
C GLY A 289 -23.91 14.01 17.00
N SER A 290 -24.45 15.17 16.59
CA SER A 290 -24.24 15.73 15.25
C SER A 290 -22.77 16.15 15.12
N LEU A 291 -21.89 15.18 14.88
CA LEU A 291 -20.51 15.42 14.45
C LEU A 291 -20.45 15.05 12.97
N ASN A 292 -20.36 16.09 12.15
CA ASN A 292 -20.26 16.07 10.68
C ASN A 292 -18.99 15.34 10.21
N ILE A 293 -18.91 14.03 10.40
CA ILE A 293 -17.93 13.18 9.72
C ILE A 293 -18.59 12.48 8.52
N THR A 294 -19.92 12.39 8.53
CA THR A 294 -20.68 11.59 7.56
C THR A 294 -21.57 12.42 6.63
N SER A 295 -21.39 13.74 6.53
CA SER A 295 -22.21 14.52 5.56
C SER A 295 -21.80 14.28 4.11
N ASP A 296 -20.57 13.80 3.85
CA ASP A 296 -20.20 13.25 2.54
C ASP A 296 -20.29 11.74 2.62
N GLY A 297 -21.16 11.12 1.81
CA GLY A 297 -21.27 9.67 1.64
C GLY A 297 -19.99 8.99 1.10
N ASP A 298 -18.90 9.74 0.91
CA ASP A 298 -17.64 9.28 0.34
C ASP A 298 -16.68 8.67 1.36
N GLU A 299 -16.75 9.00 2.66
CA GLU A 299 -15.80 8.44 3.63
C GLU A 299 -16.02 6.94 3.89
N THR A 300 -17.28 6.48 3.86
CA THR A 300 -17.59 5.04 3.94
C THR A 300 -17.10 4.28 2.71
N ALA A 301 -17.12 4.91 1.53
CA ALA A 301 -16.55 4.35 0.31
C ALA A 301 -15.01 4.31 0.34
N ILE A 302 -14.38 5.30 0.97
CA ILE A 302 -12.92 5.37 1.16
C ILE A 302 -12.45 4.28 2.15
N LEU A 303 -13.15 4.09 3.26
CA LEU A 303 -12.83 3.04 4.24
C LEU A 303 -13.17 1.62 3.76
N GLY A 304 -13.91 1.48 2.65
CA GLY A 304 -14.07 0.21 1.95
C GLY A 304 -12.80 -0.27 1.24
N ASP A 305 -11.78 0.58 1.09
CA ASP A 305 -10.50 0.21 0.48
C ASP A 305 -9.53 -0.33 1.56
N PRO A 306 -9.09 -1.60 1.47
CA PRO A 306 -8.19 -2.19 2.47
C PRO A 306 -6.81 -1.51 2.52
N GLY A 307 -6.36 -0.92 1.41
CA GLY A 307 -5.13 -0.14 1.37
C GLY A 307 -5.25 1.14 2.18
N VAL A 308 -6.38 1.84 2.06
CA VAL A 308 -6.67 3.03 2.87
C VAL A 308 -6.77 2.69 4.35
N VAL A 309 -7.44 1.60 4.71
CA VAL A 309 -7.50 1.12 6.10
C VAL A 309 -6.10 0.79 6.63
N GLY A 310 -5.24 0.17 5.80
CA GLY A 310 -3.84 -0.10 6.16
C GLY A 310 -3.01 1.18 6.37
N ILE A 311 -3.24 2.22 5.57
CA ILE A 311 -2.62 3.55 5.74
C ILE A 311 -3.11 4.18 7.05
N LEU A 312 -4.42 4.26 7.24
CA LEU A 312 -5.03 4.83 8.44
C LEU A 312 -4.51 4.14 9.71
N ARG A 313 -4.40 2.81 9.70
CA ARG A 313 -3.84 2.03 10.80
C ARG A 313 -2.42 2.49 11.17
N LYS A 314 -1.57 2.73 10.18
CA LYS A 314 -0.20 3.22 10.40
C LYS A 314 -0.21 4.66 10.89
N MET A 315 -1.06 5.52 10.33
CA MET A 315 -1.17 6.92 10.75
C MET A 315 -1.56 7.02 12.22
N VAL A 316 -2.55 6.24 12.68
CA VAL A 316 -2.88 6.14 14.09
C VAL A 316 -1.66 5.62 14.85
N ALA A 317 -1.07 4.49 14.46
CA ALA A 317 0.10 3.94 15.16
C ALA A 317 1.27 4.93 15.31
N THR A 318 1.48 5.85 14.36
CA THR A 318 2.55 6.85 14.44
C THR A 318 2.28 7.99 15.41
N THR A 319 1.05 8.14 15.90
CA THR A 319 0.68 9.16 16.91
C THR A 319 0.62 8.60 18.32
N SER A 320 1.01 7.34 18.54
CA SER A 320 1.06 6.72 19.87
C SER A 320 2.17 7.30 20.74
N ASP A 321 1.94 7.36 22.05
CA ASP A 321 2.92 7.77 23.06
C ASP A 321 4.06 6.76 23.19
N LEU A 322 3.77 5.47 22.98
CA LEU A 322 4.76 4.40 22.98
C LEU A 322 4.55 3.46 21.79
N PHE A 323 5.64 3.09 21.11
CA PHE A 323 5.58 2.25 19.91
C PHE A 323 6.45 1.01 20.01
N VAL A 324 5.84 -0.17 19.83
CA VAL A 324 6.53 -1.46 19.82
C VAL A 324 6.48 -2.05 18.41
N SER A 325 7.65 -2.42 17.87
CA SER A 325 7.75 -2.95 16.51
C SER A 325 8.48 -4.28 16.44
N SER A 326 8.01 -5.21 15.62
CA SER A 326 8.63 -6.54 15.47
C SER A 326 9.77 -6.58 14.42
N ARG A 327 10.72 -5.64 14.45
CA ARG A 327 11.85 -5.64 13.49
C ARG A 327 12.95 -6.63 13.90
N GLY A 328 13.21 -7.64 13.06
CA GLY A 328 14.40 -8.50 13.08
C GLY A 328 14.47 -9.55 14.19
N ARG A 329 13.81 -9.30 15.33
CA ARG A 329 13.56 -10.22 16.45
C ARG A 329 12.16 -9.94 17.03
N CYS A 330 11.65 -10.86 17.84
CA CYS A 330 10.31 -10.83 18.41
C CYS A 330 10.07 -9.59 19.29
N GLY A 331 9.67 -8.45 18.68
CA GLY A 331 9.42 -7.20 19.40
C GLY A 331 10.71 -6.46 19.78
N VAL A 332 10.86 -5.24 19.29
CA VAL A 332 11.90 -4.28 19.65
C VAL A 332 11.20 -2.94 19.89
N THR A 333 11.49 -2.34 21.05
CA THR A 333 10.97 -1.03 21.45
C THR A 333 11.78 0.08 20.79
N ARG A 334 11.13 1.20 20.48
CA ARG A 334 11.77 2.44 20.03
C ARG A 334 11.22 3.60 20.84
#